data_AF-A0A2I3SXI3-F1
#
_entry.id   AF-A0A2I3SXI3-F1
#
_cell.length_a   1.000
_cell.length_b   1.000
_cell.length_c   1.000
_cell.angle_alpha   90.00
_cell.angle_beta   90.00
_cell.angle_gamma   90.00
#
_symmetry.space_group_name_H-M   'P 1'
#
loop_
_entity.id
_entity.type
_entity.pdbx_description
1 polymer ?
#
loop_
_entity_poly.entity_id
_entity_poly.type
_entity_poly.pdbx_seq_one_letter_code
_entity_poly.pdbx_strand_id
1 'polypeptide(L)'
;DKPAPAQYIRYTPSQQGVAFNSGVKQRVSRMVEVQKDPTEPPRFKINKKIPRGPPSPPMPVMHSPSRKMIVREQQEYKFPPYKRLAAEGRGLQTVHIKENVATLVILYIADQKACEAVGMRARVERKMAQKEKGKYEEKLREMAQKARERRAGIKTHVEKEDREARERNEIRHDRRKERQHDQNLSRAAPDKRSKLQRNENGDISEVIALGRGGKDMAHSSYRPSKNLDKDMYDDDLEARIKTNRFVPDKEFSGSGCKQRGREGPVQFEEDPFGLDKFLEEVKQHGGSKRPSDSSHPMEYEHEGKKGRKD
;
A
#
# COMPACT_ATOMS: atom_id res chain seq x y z
N ASP A 1 34.08 -7.17 -80.61
CA ASP A 1 34.05 -6.04 -81.56
C ASP A 1 34.67 -6.43 -82.88
N LYS A 2 33.97 -6.21 -83.99
CA LYS A 2 34.53 -6.44 -85.33
C LYS A 2 35.55 -5.33 -85.62
N PRO A 3 36.76 -5.64 -86.10
CA PRO A 3 37.76 -4.60 -86.39
C PRO A 3 37.25 -3.65 -87.47
N ALA A 4 37.62 -2.38 -87.36
CA ALA A 4 37.29 -1.37 -88.36
C ALA A 4 37.84 -1.76 -89.75
N PRO A 5 37.15 -1.39 -90.85
CA PRO A 5 37.62 -1.70 -92.19
C PRO A 5 38.96 -1.04 -92.49
N ALA A 6 39.78 -1.69 -93.31
CA ALA A 6 41.09 -1.19 -93.70
C ALA A 6 40.99 0.19 -94.39
N GLN A 7 41.82 1.13 -93.97
CA GLN A 7 41.87 2.48 -94.52
C GLN A 7 43.15 2.69 -95.33
N TYR A 8 43.07 3.44 -96.42
CA TYR A 8 44.23 3.82 -97.22
C TYR A 8 44.55 5.28 -96.99
N ILE A 9 45.76 5.56 -96.52
CA ILE A 9 46.24 6.92 -96.27
C ILE A 9 47.36 7.22 -97.26
N ARG A 10 47.22 8.33 -97.99
CA ARG A 10 48.28 8.86 -98.83
C ARG A 10 49.11 9.84 -98.02
N TYR A 11 50.40 9.57 -97.89
CA TYR A 11 51.34 10.38 -97.13
C TYR A 11 52.46 10.87 -98.05
N THR A 12 52.79 12.15 -97.92
CA THR A 12 53.94 12.77 -98.57
C THR A 12 55.04 12.94 -97.52
N PRO A 13 56.13 12.17 -97.58
CA PRO A 13 57.25 12.31 -96.66
C PRO A 13 57.86 13.72 -96.71
N SER A 14 58.18 14.27 -95.53
CA SER A 14 58.84 15.58 -95.41
C SER A 14 60.30 15.52 -95.88
N GLN A 15 60.97 14.40 -95.66
CA GLN A 15 62.31 14.14 -96.21
C GLN A 15 62.18 13.59 -97.63
N GLN A 16 62.63 14.37 -98.61
CA GLN A 16 62.61 14.02 -100.02
C GLN A 16 64.05 13.89 -100.53
N GLY A 17 64.34 12.80 -101.24
CA GLY A 17 65.63 12.55 -101.87
C GLY A 17 65.52 11.36 -102.81
N VAL A 18 66.33 11.35 -103.88
CA VAL A 18 66.26 10.30 -104.94
C VAL A 18 66.56 8.91 -104.39
N ALA A 19 67.36 8.83 -103.32
CA ALA A 19 67.68 7.58 -102.61
C ALA A 19 66.53 7.07 -101.71
N PHE A 20 65.51 7.89 -101.44
CA PHE A 20 64.41 7.55 -100.55
C PHE A 20 63.12 7.27 -101.33
N ASN A 21 62.28 6.39 -100.80
CA ASN A 21 60.97 6.03 -101.36
C ASN A 21 61.00 5.58 -102.83
N SER A 22 62.10 4.92 -103.24
CA SER A 22 62.26 4.38 -104.60
C SER A 22 62.00 5.43 -105.70
N GLY A 23 62.26 6.72 -105.41
CA GLY A 23 62.04 7.84 -106.33
C GLY A 23 60.60 8.38 -106.40
N VAL A 24 59.67 7.87 -105.58
CA VAL A 24 58.26 8.29 -105.58
C VAL A 24 58.02 9.40 -104.55
N LYS A 25 57.30 10.44 -104.96
CA LYS A 25 56.99 11.61 -104.11
C LYS A 25 56.00 11.29 -102.97
N GLN A 26 55.14 10.28 -103.14
CA GLN A 26 54.07 9.93 -102.20
C GLN A 26 54.03 8.43 -101.97
N ARG A 27 53.63 8.03 -100.75
CA ARG A 27 53.36 6.64 -100.41
C ARG A 27 51.90 6.48 -100.05
N VAL A 28 51.33 5.33 -100.40
CA VAL A 28 50.01 4.92 -99.94
C VAL A 28 50.18 3.78 -98.95
N SER A 29 49.74 4.00 -97.72
CA SER A 29 49.82 3.00 -96.65
C SER A 29 48.42 2.49 -96.33
N ARG A 30 48.29 1.16 -96.25
CA ARG A 30 47.06 0.50 -95.79
C ARG A 30 47.13 0.34 -94.28
N MET A 31 46.33 1.09 -93.55
CA MET A 31 46.18 0.97 -92.10
C MET A 31 45.08 -0.04 -91.79
N VAL A 32 45.40 -1.02 -90.94
CA VAL A 32 44.47 -2.03 -90.44
C VAL A 32 44.57 -2.02 -88.93
N GLU A 33 43.44 -1.93 -88.23
CA GLU A 33 43.42 -2.05 -86.77
C GLU A 33 43.83 -3.47 -86.37
N VAL A 34 44.80 -3.58 -85.45
CA VAL A 34 45.24 -4.87 -84.92
C VAL A 34 44.09 -5.48 -84.12
N GLN A 35 43.71 -6.71 -84.47
CA GLN A 35 42.70 -7.47 -83.74
C GLN A 35 43.16 -7.69 -82.29
N LYS A 36 42.39 -7.19 -81.33
CA LYS A 36 42.67 -7.33 -79.90
C LYS A 36 42.08 -8.64 -79.37
N ASP A 37 42.83 -9.32 -78.51
CA ASP A 37 42.37 -10.52 -77.83
C ASP A 37 41.35 -10.14 -76.74
N PRO A 38 40.13 -10.71 -76.76
CA PRO A 38 39.11 -10.42 -75.75
C PRO A 38 39.47 -10.89 -74.34
N THR A 39 40.45 -11.79 -74.19
CA THR A 39 40.89 -12.35 -72.91
C THR A 39 42.23 -11.79 -72.42
N GLU A 40 42.85 -10.89 -73.19
CA GLU A 40 44.11 -10.28 -72.79
C GLU A 40 43.90 -9.28 -71.64
N PRO A 41 44.62 -9.42 -70.52
CA PRO A 41 44.50 -8.50 -69.38
C PRO A 41 45.10 -7.12 -69.70
N PRO A 42 44.74 -6.06 -68.93
CA PRO A 42 45.29 -4.71 -69.13
C PRO A 42 46.82 -4.66 -69.04
N ARG A 43 47.46 -4.28 -70.15
CA ARG A 43 48.93 -4.27 -70.29
C ARG A 43 49.66 -3.23 -69.43
N PHE A 44 48.99 -2.15 -69.00
CA PHE A 44 49.62 -1.02 -68.31
C PHE A 44 48.91 -0.67 -67.00
N LYS A 45 49.70 -0.28 -65.98
CA LYS A 45 49.20 0.22 -64.70
C LYS A 45 48.76 1.68 -64.84
N ILE A 46 47.46 1.96 -64.69
CA ILE A 46 46.85 3.31 -64.84
C ILE A 46 46.81 4.06 -63.48
N ASN A 47 47.31 3.46 -62.40
CA ASN A 47 47.20 3.99 -61.04
C ASN A 47 48.21 5.11 -60.68
N LYS A 48 49.03 5.58 -61.63
CA LYS A 48 49.98 6.67 -61.40
C LYS A 48 49.24 8.01 -61.34
N LYS A 49 49.07 8.58 -60.14
CA LYS A 49 48.47 9.91 -59.93
C LYS A 49 49.53 11.00 -60.11
N ILE A 50 49.21 11.99 -60.92
CA ILE A 50 50.05 13.17 -61.18
C ILE A 50 49.33 14.37 -60.57
N PRO A 51 50.03 15.32 -59.91
CA PRO A 51 49.39 16.55 -59.42
C PRO A 51 48.70 17.29 -60.57
N ARG A 52 47.60 17.96 -60.25
CA ARG A 52 46.85 18.75 -61.24
C ARG A 52 47.77 19.85 -61.77
N GLY A 53 47.77 20.04 -63.09
CA GLY A 53 48.56 21.09 -63.73
C GLY A 53 48.20 22.47 -63.19
N PRO A 54 49.06 23.48 -63.44
CA PRO A 54 48.77 24.85 -63.03
C PRO A 54 47.43 25.30 -63.64
N PRO A 55 46.61 26.05 -62.88
CA PRO A 55 45.39 26.61 -63.44
C PRO A 55 45.75 27.60 -64.56
N SER A 56 44.82 27.82 -65.48
CA SER A 56 44.92 28.92 -66.44
C SER A 56 45.12 30.24 -65.68
N PRO A 57 45.79 31.25 -66.28
CA PRO A 57 45.98 32.54 -65.64
C PRO A 57 44.62 33.08 -65.13
N PRO A 58 44.54 33.56 -63.88
CA PRO A 58 43.29 34.05 -63.32
C PRO A 58 42.80 35.22 -64.16
N MET A 59 41.54 35.16 -64.56
CA MET A 59 40.94 36.20 -65.37
C MET A 59 40.87 37.50 -64.55
N PRO A 60 41.16 38.68 -65.13
CA PRO A 60 41.04 39.95 -64.43
C PRO A 60 39.60 40.15 -63.93
N VAL A 61 39.43 40.27 -62.62
CA VAL A 61 38.11 40.51 -62.02
C VAL A 61 37.88 42.02 -61.92
N MET A 62 37.01 42.54 -62.79
CA MET A 62 36.68 43.96 -62.87
C MET A 62 35.61 44.35 -61.84
N HIS A 63 35.99 44.40 -60.56
CA HIS A 63 35.11 44.88 -59.51
C HIS A 63 34.86 46.38 -59.63
N SER A 64 33.70 46.83 -59.17
CA SER A 64 33.50 48.25 -58.86
C SER A 64 34.45 48.68 -57.74
N PRO A 65 34.84 49.96 -57.66
CA PRO A 65 35.65 50.48 -56.56
C PRO A 65 35.11 50.07 -55.18
N SER A 66 36.01 49.71 -54.26
CA SER A 66 35.63 49.19 -52.94
C SER A 66 34.77 50.19 -52.17
N ARG A 67 33.60 49.75 -51.68
CA ARG A 67 32.79 50.54 -50.75
C ARG A 67 33.48 50.60 -49.40
N LYS A 68 33.46 51.78 -48.76
CA LYS A 68 34.03 51.95 -47.42
C LYS A 68 33.11 51.26 -46.40
N MET A 69 33.61 50.20 -45.77
CA MET A 69 32.92 49.55 -44.66
C MET A 69 32.75 50.52 -43.50
N ILE A 70 31.53 50.63 -42.97
CA ILE A 70 31.25 51.47 -41.80
C ILE A 70 31.54 50.65 -40.53
N VAL A 71 32.08 51.30 -39.49
CA VAL A 71 32.39 50.64 -38.20
C VAL A 71 31.15 49.96 -37.59
N ARG A 72 29.98 50.59 -37.74
CA ARG A 72 28.68 50.04 -37.30
C ARG A 72 28.35 48.71 -38.01
N GLU A 73 28.50 48.69 -39.32
CA GLU A 73 28.29 47.49 -40.15
C GLU A 73 29.26 46.38 -39.73
N GLN A 74 30.54 46.69 -39.55
CA GLN A 74 31.52 45.71 -39.06
C GLN A 74 31.18 45.14 -37.68
N GLN A 75 30.61 45.96 -36.78
CA GLN A 75 30.21 45.51 -35.44
C GLN A 75 28.95 44.65 -35.47
N GLU A 76 27.99 44.96 -36.35
CA GLU A 76 26.77 44.19 -36.55
C GLU A 76 27.07 42.79 -37.11
N TYR A 77 28.01 42.69 -38.05
CA TYR A 77 28.46 41.41 -38.61
C TYR A 77 29.51 40.69 -37.75
N LYS A 78 29.80 41.18 -36.53
CA LYS A 78 30.71 40.52 -35.60
C LYS A 78 29.99 39.39 -34.88
N PHE A 79 30.17 38.17 -35.38
CA PHE A 79 29.62 36.98 -34.74
C PHE A 79 30.20 36.77 -33.32
N PRO A 80 29.37 36.69 -32.26
CA PRO A 80 29.86 36.50 -30.91
C PRO A 80 30.44 35.07 -30.73
N PRO A 81 31.63 34.92 -30.11
CA PRO A 81 32.21 33.62 -29.85
C PRO A 81 31.41 32.90 -28.74
N TYR A 82 30.93 31.69 -29.02
CA TYR A 82 30.45 30.64 -28.10
C TYR A 82 29.70 31.03 -26.80
N LYS A 83 29.00 32.17 -26.76
CA LYS A 83 28.03 32.51 -25.71
C LYS A 83 26.64 32.54 -26.30
N ARG A 84 26.14 31.38 -26.74
CA ARG A 84 24.76 31.20 -27.26
C ARG A 84 23.70 31.22 -26.14
N LEU A 85 24.11 31.00 -24.89
CA LEU A 85 23.23 30.89 -23.72
C LEU A 85 22.53 32.21 -23.34
N ALA A 86 23.13 33.37 -23.64
CA ALA A 86 22.53 34.66 -23.27
C ALA A 86 21.43 35.13 -24.23
N ALA A 87 21.36 34.57 -25.45
CA ALA A 87 20.41 34.96 -26.49
C ALA A 87 19.26 33.96 -26.68
N GLU A 88 19.26 32.83 -25.94
CA GLU A 88 18.34 31.71 -26.18
C GLU A 88 16.90 31.98 -25.69
N GLY A 89 16.57 33.19 -25.23
CA GLY A 89 15.20 33.52 -24.80
C GLY A 89 14.67 32.67 -23.63
N ARG A 90 15.49 31.78 -23.05
CA ARG A 90 15.11 30.97 -21.88
C ARG A 90 14.78 31.83 -20.65
N GLY A 91 15.39 33.01 -20.55
CA GLY A 91 15.05 34.01 -19.53
C GLY A 91 13.84 34.88 -19.86
N LEU A 92 13.28 34.76 -21.07
CA LEU A 92 12.06 35.47 -21.49
C LEU A 92 10.80 34.65 -21.21
N GLN A 93 10.94 33.36 -20.88
CA GLN A 93 9.82 32.54 -20.47
C GLN A 93 9.46 32.86 -19.01
N THR A 94 8.44 33.69 -18.83
CA THR A 94 7.84 33.91 -17.52
C THR A 94 7.14 32.62 -17.07
N VAL A 95 7.54 32.08 -15.91
CA VAL A 95 6.95 30.87 -15.34
C VAL A 95 5.56 31.22 -14.82
N HIS A 96 4.52 30.86 -15.58
CA HIS A 96 3.13 31.04 -15.18
C HIS A 96 2.62 29.74 -14.55
N ILE A 97 2.17 29.82 -13.29
CA ILE A 97 1.56 28.69 -12.59
C ILE A 97 0.06 28.68 -12.90
N LYS A 98 -0.46 27.53 -13.32
CA LYS A 98 -1.89 27.35 -13.63
C LYS A 98 -2.73 27.22 -12.35
N GLU A 99 -3.95 27.75 -12.37
CA GLU A 99 -4.91 27.71 -11.26
C GLU A 99 -5.33 26.28 -10.85
N ASN A 100 -5.24 25.32 -11.76
CA ASN A 100 -5.48 23.90 -11.46
C ASN A 100 -4.49 23.32 -10.43
N VAL A 101 -3.34 23.97 -10.21
CA VAL A 101 -2.43 23.58 -9.12
C VAL A 101 -3.01 23.99 -7.77
N ALA A 102 -3.81 25.06 -7.70
CA ALA A 102 -4.51 25.44 -6.47
C ALA A 102 -5.67 24.50 -6.14
N THR A 103 -6.32 23.89 -7.14
CA THR A 103 -7.36 22.87 -6.87
C THR A 103 -6.81 21.59 -6.25
N LEU A 104 -5.51 21.34 -6.33
CA LEU A 104 -4.85 20.24 -5.59
C LEU A 104 -4.90 20.43 -4.06
N VAL A 105 -5.21 21.64 -3.57
CA VAL A 105 -5.47 21.89 -2.13
C VAL A 105 -6.70 21.11 -1.63
N ILE A 106 -7.61 20.68 -2.52
CA ILE A 106 -8.74 19.81 -2.16
C ILE A 106 -8.26 18.48 -1.54
N LEU A 107 -7.09 17.97 -1.96
CA LEU A 107 -6.50 16.76 -1.39
C LEU A 107 -6.19 16.93 0.10
N TYR A 108 -5.74 18.11 0.52
CA TYR A 108 -5.47 18.40 1.93
C TYR A 108 -6.75 18.34 2.78
N ILE A 109 -7.87 18.87 2.25
CA ILE A 109 -9.17 18.82 2.92
C ILE A 109 -9.69 17.37 2.98
N ALA A 110 -9.47 16.58 1.92
CA ALA A 110 -9.83 15.17 1.90
C ALA A 110 -9.05 14.36 2.95
N ASP A 111 -7.74 14.59 3.08
CA ASP A 111 -6.88 13.91 4.07
C ASP A 111 -7.29 14.24 5.51
N GLN A 112 -7.66 15.49 5.80
CA GLN A 112 -8.18 15.88 7.12
C GLN A 112 -9.46 15.11 7.47
N LYS A 113 -10.43 15.08 6.54
CA LYS A 113 -11.70 14.35 6.75
C LYS A 113 -11.49 12.83 6.87
N ALA A 114 -10.54 12.28 6.12
CA ALA A 114 -10.18 10.87 6.22
C ALA A 114 -9.60 10.53 7.59
N CYS A 115 -8.68 11.36 8.10
CA CYS A 115 -8.11 11.22 9.44
C CYS A 115 -9.18 11.31 10.54
N GLU A 116 -10.11 12.27 10.44
CA GLU A 116 -11.23 12.41 11.37
C GLU A 116 -12.12 11.16 11.38
N ALA A 117 -12.48 10.65 10.20
CA ALA A 117 -13.29 9.44 10.08
C ALA A 117 -12.59 8.21 10.68
N VAL A 118 -11.28 8.05 10.45
CA VAL A 118 -10.48 6.99 11.07
C VAL A 118 -10.44 7.16 12.60
N GLY A 119 -10.23 8.39 13.08
CA GLY A 119 -10.24 8.69 14.52
C GLY A 119 -11.58 8.38 15.19
N MET A 120 -12.70 8.68 14.53
CA MET A 120 -14.04 8.34 15.01
C MET A 120 -14.24 6.82 15.07
N ARG A 121 -13.86 6.07 14.03
CA ARG A 121 -13.94 4.61 14.00
C ARG A 121 -13.14 3.98 15.14
N ALA A 122 -11.89 4.41 15.33
CA ALA A 122 -11.04 3.92 16.42
C ALA A 122 -11.65 4.20 17.81
N ARG A 123 -12.31 5.35 18.00
CA ARG A 123 -13.03 5.65 19.26
C ARG A 123 -14.23 4.74 19.48
N VAL A 124 -15.01 4.47 18.44
CA VAL A 124 -16.18 3.57 18.51
C VAL A 124 -15.73 2.14 18.82
N GLU A 125 -14.71 1.64 18.12
CA GLU A 125 -14.15 0.30 18.35
C GLU A 125 -13.64 0.14 19.79
N ARG A 126 -12.89 1.12 20.30
CA ARG A 126 -12.45 1.11 21.71
C ARG A 126 -13.62 1.07 22.70
N LYS A 127 -14.69 1.85 22.45
CA LYS A 127 -15.90 1.82 23.30
C LYS A 127 -16.61 0.47 23.23
N MET A 128 -16.71 -0.13 22.05
CA MET A 128 -17.32 -1.46 21.88
C MET A 128 -16.51 -2.53 22.58
N ALA A 129 -15.18 -2.53 22.43
CA ALA A 129 -14.29 -3.46 23.11
C ALA A 129 -14.34 -3.30 24.65
N GLN A 130 -14.43 -2.07 25.16
CA GLN A 130 -14.63 -1.82 26.60
C GLN A 130 -15.97 -2.37 27.09
N LYS A 131 -17.05 -2.16 26.32
CA LYS A 131 -18.38 -2.68 26.66
C LYS A 131 -18.43 -4.21 26.64
N GLU A 132 -17.74 -4.85 25.70
CA GLU A 132 -17.61 -6.31 25.66
C GLU A 132 -16.82 -6.86 26.85
N LYS A 133 -15.70 -6.21 27.23
CA LYS A 133 -14.97 -6.55 28.45
C LYS A 133 -15.85 -6.41 29.70
N GLY A 134 -16.61 -5.32 29.81
CA GLY A 134 -17.55 -5.12 30.92
C GLY A 134 -18.62 -6.21 31.01
N LYS A 135 -19.22 -6.61 29.87
CA LYS A 135 -20.16 -7.75 29.82
C LYS A 135 -19.51 -9.07 30.23
N TYR A 136 -18.24 -9.27 29.87
CA TYR A 136 -17.50 -10.48 30.25
C TYR A 136 -17.22 -10.51 31.76
N GLU A 137 -16.81 -9.38 32.35
CA GLU A 137 -16.62 -9.22 33.80
C GLU A 137 -17.94 -9.42 34.56
N GLU A 138 -19.05 -8.89 34.06
CA GLU A 138 -20.37 -9.05 34.66
C GLU A 138 -20.83 -10.52 34.63
N LYS A 139 -20.66 -11.22 33.50
CA LYS A 139 -20.92 -12.67 33.42
C LYS A 139 -20.07 -13.45 34.41
N LEU A 140 -18.79 -13.08 34.57
CA LEU A 140 -17.91 -13.70 35.57
C LEU A 140 -18.42 -13.44 36.99
N ARG A 141 -18.90 -12.23 37.26
CA ARG A 141 -19.47 -11.83 38.55
C ARG A 141 -20.76 -12.58 38.87
N GLU A 142 -21.66 -12.70 37.90
CA GLU A 142 -22.90 -13.48 38.02
C GLU A 142 -22.59 -14.96 38.30
N MET A 143 -21.66 -15.55 37.54
CA MET A 143 -21.20 -16.92 37.76
C MET A 143 -20.62 -17.09 39.17
N ALA A 144 -19.83 -16.14 39.65
CA ALA A 144 -19.28 -16.14 40.99
C ALA A 144 -20.36 -15.98 42.08
N GLN A 145 -21.38 -15.12 41.87
CA GLN A 145 -22.52 -14.97 42.77
C GLN A 145 -23.34 -16.25 42.84
N LYS A 146 -23.69 -16.84 41.69
CA LYS A 146 -24.40 -18.12 41.61
C LYS A 146 -23.62 -19.26 42.30
N ALA A 147 -22.29 -19.27 42.17
CA ALA A 147 -21.44 -20.22 42.91
C ALA A 147 -21.46 -19.98 44.43
N ARG A 148 -21.49 -18.71 44.88
CA ARG A 148 -21.65 -18.35 46.30
C ARG A 148 -23.03 -18.71 46.84
N GLU A 149 -24.11 -18.48 46.09
CA GLU A 149 -25.48 -18.82 46.47
C GLU A 149 -25.66 -20.33 46.58
N ARG A 150 -25.14 -21.10 45.61
CA ARG A 150 -25.11 -22.58 45.70
C ARG A 150 -24.38 -23.05 46.96
N ARG A 151 -23.30 -22.37 47.36
CA ARG A 151 -22.58 -22.65 48.62
C ARG A 151 -23.35 -22.18 49.86
N ALA A 152 -24.06 -21.06 49.79
CA ALA A 152 -24.86 -20.50 50.88
C ALA A 152 -26.16 -21.29 51.10
N GLY A 153 -26.67 -21.99 50.09
CA GLY A 153 -27.77 -22.96 50.24
C GLY A 153 -27.49 -24.01 51.32
N ILE A 154 -26.21 -24.37 51.52
CA ILE A 154 -25.76 -25.28 52.58
C ILE A 154 -25.78 -24.62 53.97
N LYS A 155 -25.64 -23.28 54.07
CA LYS A 155 -25.70 -22.54 55.36
C LYS A 155 -27.11 -22.43 55.95
N THR A 156 -28.16 -22.59 55.13
CA THR A 156 -29.56 -22.57 55.63
C THR A 156 -29.90 -23.75 56.53
N HIS A 157 -29.09 -24.82 56.52
CA HIS A 157 -29.22 -25.95 57.46
C HIS A 157 -28.71 -25.60 58.87
N VAL A 158 -27.60 -24.86 58.96
CA VAL A 158 -26.98 -24.48 60.25
C VAL A 158 -27.82 -23.40 60.96
N GLU A 159 -28.43 -22.46 60.24
CA GLU A 159 -29.33 -21.48 60.87
C GLU A 159 -30.67 -22.10 61.32
N LYS A 160 -31.13 -23.17 60.67
CA LYS A 160 -32.26 -23.98 61.18
C LYS A 160 -31.89 -24.68 62.49
N GLU A 161 -30.69 -25.26 62.57
CA GLU A 161 -30.18 -25.86 63.81
C GLU A 161 -30.03 -24.84 64.95
N ASP A 162 -29.55 -23.62 64.66
CA ASP A 162 -29.44 -22.55 65.67
C ASP A 162 -30.82 -22.02 66.12
N ARG A 163 -31.82 -22.02 65.23
CA ARG A 163 -33.20 -21.66 65.58
C ARG A 163 -33.85 -22.74 66.46
N GLU A 164 -33.69 -24.01 66.11
CA GLU A 164 -34.13 -25.15 66.92
C GLU A 164 -33.40 -25.23 68.28
N ALA A 165 -32.13 -24.83 68.35
CA ALA A 165 -31.38 -24.76 69.60
C ALA A 165 -31.92 -23.70 70.56
N ARG A 166 -32.42 -22.57 70.05
CA ARG A 166 -33.07 -21.51 70.86
C ARG A 166 -34.41 -21.97 71.39
N GLU A 167 -35.25 -22.59 70.56
CA GLU A 167 -36.55 -23.16 70.97
C GLU A 167 -36.35 -24.25 72.05
N ARG A 168 -35.31 -25.09 71.92
CA ARG A 168 -34.98 -26.11 72.94
C ARG A 168 -34.55 -25.48 74.28
N ASN A 169 -33.89 -24.32 74.26
CA ASN A 169 -33.49 -23.60 75.47
C ASN A 169 -34.66 -22.87 76.13
N GLU A 170 -35.60 -22.34 75.35
CA GLU A 170 -36.86 -21.78 75.86
C GLU A 170 -37.70 -22.86 76.58
N ILE A 171 -37.85 -24.06 75.99
CA ILE A 171 -38.56 -25.18 76.64
C ILE A 171 -37.92 -25.58 77.98
N ARG A 172 -36.57 -25.52 78.10
CA ARG A 172 -35.88 -25.79 79.38
C ARG A 172 -36.15 -24.70 80.41
N HIS A 173 -36.20 -23.45 79.99
CA HIS A 173 -36.47 -22.31 80.83
C HIS A 173 -37.94 -22.31 81.32
N ASP A 174 -38.88 -22.64 80.45
CA ASP A 174 -40.29 -22.75 80.80
C ASP A 174 -40.55 -23.90 81.76
N ARG A 175 -39.97 -25.09 81.56
CA ARG A 175 -40.01 -26.17 82.57
C ARG A 175 -39.37 -25.80 83.90
N ARG A 176 -38.44 -24.84 83.93
CA ARG A 176 -37.86 -24.35 85.19
C ARG A 176 -38.82 -23.40 85.89
N LYS A 177 -39.49 -22.51 85.13
CA LYS A 177 -40.56 -21.64 85.64
C LYS A 177 -41.79 -22.43 86.09
N GLU A 178 -42.19 -23.45 85.35
CA GLU A 178 -43.30 -24.35 85.68
C GLU A 178 -43.02 -25.09 86.98
N ARG A 179 -41.82 -25.67 87.15
CA ARG A 179 -41.41 -26.27 88.45
C ARG A 179 -41.42 -25.27 89.60
N GLN A 180 -41.06 -24.01 89.36
CA GLN A 180 -41.18 -22.96 90.38
C GLN A 180 -42.64 -22.58 90.65
N HIS A 181 -43.50 -22.59 89.63
CA HIS A 181 -44.93 -22.35 89.76
C HIS A 181 -45.61 -23.48 90.54
N ASP A 182 -45.32 -24.75 90.22
CA ASP A 182 -45.79 -25.93 90.96
C ASP A 182 -45.26 -25.95 92.39
N GLN A 183 -44.00 -25.57 92.61
CA GLN A 183 -43.45 -25.46 93.96
C GLN A 183 -44.16 -24.35 94.75
N ASN A 184 -44.47 -23.21 94.13
CA ASN A 184 -45.27 -22.15 94.76
C ASN A 184 -46.72 -22.58 94.99
N LEU A 185 -47.33 -23.31 94.05
CA LEU A 185 -48.69 -23.84 94.17
C LEU A 185 -48.76 -24.90 95.30
N SER A 186 -47.73 -25.73 95.42
CA SER A 186 -47.57 -26.71 96.51
C SER A 186 -47.36 -26.07 97.89
N ARG A 187 -46.85 -24.83 97.91
CA ARG A 187 -46.61 -24.05 99.13
C ARG A 187 -47.80 -23.15 99.51
N ALA A 188 -48.67 -22.82 98.55
CA ALA A 188 -49.80 -21.90 98.74
C ALA A 188 -51.14 -22.58 99.06
N ALA A 189 -51.39 -23.84 98.65
CA ALA A 189 -52.61 -24.58 99.03
C ALA A 189 -52.50 -26.10 98.75
N PRO A 190 -52.30 -26.97 99.76
CA PRO A 190 -52.15 -28.41 99.56
C PRO A 190 -53.46 -29.17 99.22
N ASP A 191 -54.64 -28.59 99.43
CA ASP A 191 -55.93 -29.32 99.35
C ASP A 191 -56.52 -29.49 97.94
N LYS A 192 -55.90 -28.95 96.89
CA LYS A 192 -56.42 -29.04 95.50
C LYS A 192 -55.73 -30.09 94.62
N ARG A 193 -54.79 -30.87 95.18
CA ARG A 193 -53.93 -31.81 94.43
C ARG A 193 -54.53 -33.22 94.22
N SER A 194 -55.64 -33.55 94.87
CA SER A 194 -56.10 -34.95 95.00
C SER A 194 -56.96 -35.52 93.83
N LYS A 195 -57.11 -34.80 92.70
CA LYS A 195 -58.03 -35.26 91.63
C LYS A 195 -57.46 -35.42 90.22
N LEU A 196 -56.14 -35.30 90.01
CA LEU A 196 -55.57 -35.41 88.66
C LEU A 196 -54.36 -36.36 88.49
N GLN A 197 -54.00 -37.15 89.51
CA GLN A 197 -52.89 -38.13 89.42
C GLN A 197 -53.38 -39.56 89.67
N ARG A 198 -54.23 -40.08 88.78
CA ARG A 198 -54.57 -41.53 88.80
C ARG A 198 -54.75 -42.20 87.43
N ASN A 199 -54.43 -41.54 86.32
CA ASN A 199 -54.59 -42.14 84.98
C ASN A 199 -53.31 -42.04 84.13
N GLU A 200 -52.14 -42.12 84.75
CA GLU A 200 -50.84 -41.95 84.08
C GLU A 200 -49.96 -43.19 84.27
N ASN A 201 -50.50 -44.37 83.95
CA ASN A 201 -49.72 -45.60 83.79
C ASN A 201 -50.17 -46.28 82.49
N GLY A 202 -49.28 -46.29 81.52
CA GLY A 202 -49.46 -46.90 80.19
C GLY A 202 -48.11 -47.04 79.48
N ASP A 203 -47.27 -47.92 80.01
CA ASP A 203 -46.31 -48.84 79.39
C ASP A 203 -45.36 -48.35 78.27
N ILE A 204 -44.08 -48.27 78.64
CA ILE A 204 -42.88 -47.92 77.84
C ILE A 204 -42.40 -49.10 76.94
N SER A 205 -43.18 -50.16 76.81
CA SER A 205 -42.77 -51.38 76.10
C SER A 205 -42.80 -51.28 74.55
N GLU A 206 -43.40 -50.25 73.94
CA GLU A 206 -43.51 -50.14 72.47
C GLU A 206 -42.31 -49.46 71.79
N VAL A 207 -41.47 -48.72 72.54
CA VAL A 207 -40.41 -47.87 71.94
C VAL A 207 -39.16 -48.67 71.54
N ILE A 208 -38.94 -49.84 72.14
CA ILE A 208 -37.75 -50.66 71.87
C ILE A 208 -37.93 -51.52 70.59
N ALA A 209 -39.14 -51.64 70.06
CA ALA A 209 -39.43 -52.51 68.90
C ALA A 209 -39.08 -51.92 67.51
N LEU A 210 -38.68 -50.64 67.40
CA LEU A 210 -38.55 -49.95 66.10
C LEU A 210 -37.13 -49.42 65.77
N GLY A 211 -36.11 -50.17 66.17
CA GLY A 211 -34.68 -49.86 66.00
C GLY A 211 -34.28 -49.07 64.73
N ARG A 212 -33.92 -47.79 64.91
CA ARG A 212 -33.33 -46.92 63.87
C ARG A 212 -32.10 -46.17 64.42
N GLY A 213 -30.91 -46.69 64.11
CA GLY A 213 -29.65 -45.92 63.97
C GLY A 213 -29.56 -45.31 62.55
N GLY A 214 -28.57 -44.52 62.10
CA GLY A 214 -27.27 -44.03 62.57
C GLY A 214 -26.47 -43.54 61.32
N LYS A 215 -25.34 -42.83 61.51
CA LYS A 215 -24.14 -42.71 60.61
C LYS A 215 -24.31 -42.01 59.22
N ASP A 216 -23.34 -41.46 58.47
CA ASP A 216 -21.89 -41.15 58.53
C ASP A 216 -21.43 -40.54 57.16
N MET A 217 -20.28 -39.81 57.11
CA MET A 217 -19.24 -39.70 56.02
C MET A 217 -19.40 -38.82 54.75
N ALA A 218 -18.46 -37.85 54.54
CA ALA A 218 -17.70 -37.62 53.28
C ALA A 218 -16.75 -36.39 53.34
N HIS A 219 -15.43 -36.59 53.39
CA HIS A 219 -14.41 -35.54 53.15
C HIS A 219 -13.26 -36.08 52.29
N SER A 220 -13.29 -35.83 50.98
CA SER A 220 -12.10 -35.76 50.11
C SER A 220 -12.48 -35.18 48.76
N SER A 221 -12.51 -33.86 48.67
CA SER A 221 -12.59 -33.14 47.39
C SER A 221 -11.86 -31.80 47.52
N TYR A 222 -10.75 -31.68 46.80
CA TYR A 222 -10.14 -30.44 46.30
C TYR A 222 -8.94 -29.81 47.06
N ARG A 223 -7.77 -29.85 46.40
CA ARG A 223 -6.61 -28.98 46.64
C ARG A 223 -5.96 -28.61 45.28
N PRO A 224 -6.01 -27.35 44.80
CA PRO A 224 -5.40 -26.97 43.54
C PRO A 224 -3.97 -26.42 43.73
N SER A 225 -3.06 -26.82 42.84
CA SER A 225 -1.66 -26.38 42.76
C SER A 225 -1.52 -25.16 41.85
N LYS A 226 -0.68 -24.19 42.22
CA LYS A 226 -0.62 -22.82 41.66
C LYS A 226 0.40 -22.60 40.53
N ASN A 227 1.09 -23.63 40.05
CA ASN A 227 2.30 -23.45 39.23
C ASN A 227 2.28 -24.17 37.87
N LEU A 228 1.12 -24.50 37.29
CA LEU A 228 1.07 -25.23 36.01
C LEU A 228 0.88 -24.36 34.75
N ASP A 229 0.45 -23.09 34.90
CA ASP A 229 0.13 -22.25 33.74
C ASP A 229 1.30 -21.35 33.28
N LYS A 230 2.37 -21.23 34.07
CA LYS A 230 3.49 -20.32 33.76
C LYS A 230 4.54 -20.90 32.81
N ASP A 231 4.72 -22.21 32.80
CA ASP A 231 5.81 -22.85 32.05
C ASP A 231 5.41 -23.23 30.61
N MET A 232 4.17 -22.95 30.19
CA MET A 232 3.65 -23.35 28.87
C MET A 232 3.69 -22.26 27.80
N TYR A 233 3.88 -20.98 28.15
CA TYR A 233 3.60 -19.88 27.20
C TYR A 233 4.65 -18.76 27.05
N ASP A 234 5.68 -18.65 27.89
CA ASP A 234 6.56 -17.45 27.86
C ASP A 234 7.93 -17.65 27.18
N ASP A 235 8.53 -18.84 27.21
CA ASP A 235 9.95 -19.00 26.81
C ASP A 235 10.20 -19.01 25.29
N ASP A 236 9.21 -19.41 24.48
CA ASP A 236 9.40 -19.65 23.03
C ASP A 236 9.21 -18.39 22.16
N LEU A 237 8.57 -17.34 22.72
CA LEU A 237 8.28 -16.11 21.98
C LEU A 237 9.51 -15.18 21.93
N GLU A 238 10.26 -15.09 23.04
CA GLU A 238 11.42 -14.21 23.14
C GLU A 238 12.63 -14.75 22.35
N ALA A 239 12.79 -16.07 22.30
CA ALA A 239 13.79 -16.73 21.46
C ALA A 239 13.53 -16.49 19.95
N ARG A 240 12.26 -16.45 19.53
CA ARG A 240 11.87 -16.27 18.12
C ARG A 240 11.94 -14.81 17.65
N ILE A 241 11.86 -13.85 18.57
CA ILE A 241 12.03 -12.41 18.30
C ILE A 241 13.52 -12.03 18.24
N LYS A 242 14.38 -12.68 19.04
CA LYS A 242 15.84 -12.42 19.07
C LYS A 242 16.62 -13.04 17.90
N THR A 243 16.09 -14.04 17.21
CA THR A 243 16.72 -14.52 15.99
C THR A 243 16.48 -13.51 14.85
N ASN A 244 17.55 -12.88 14.36
CA ASN A 244 17.59 -12.08 13.14
C ASN A 244 17.29 -12.93 11.89
N ARG A 245 16.08 -13.50 11.81
CA ARG A 245 15.63 -14.38 10.73
C ARG A 245 15.22 -13.61 9.47
N PHE A 246 15.09 -12.29 9.58
CA PHE A 246 14.85 -11.36 8.47
C PHE A 246 16.07 -10.47 8.26
N VAL A 247 17.11 -11.06 7.68
CA VAL A 247 18.19 -10.31 7.03
C VAL A 247 17.88 -10.31 5.53
N PRO A 248 17.61 -9.16 4.89
CA PRO A 248 17.30 -9.08 3.47
C PRO A 248 18.56 -9.14 2.61
N ASP A 249 19.37 -10.20 2.75
CA ASP A 249 20.60 -10.39 1.97
C ASP A 249 20.40 -11.41 0.82
N LYS A 250 19.19 -11.96 0.69
CA LYS A 250 18.78 -12.79 -0.44
C LYS A 250 17.57 -12.17 -1.10
N GLU A 251 17.85 -11.33 -2.10
CA GLU A 251 16.88 -10.98 -3.11
C GLU A 251 16.21 -12.25 -3.64
N PHE A 252 14.89 -12.20 -3.79
CA PHE A 252 14.07 -13.28 -4.33
C PHE A 252 14.67 -13.75 -5.65
N SER A 253 15.06 -15.02 -5.75
CA SER A 253 15.59 -15.61 -6.98
C SER A 253 14.51 -15.59 -8.06
N GLY A 254 14.46 -14.49 -8.80
CA GLY A 254 13.35 -14.13 -9.69
C GLY A 254 13.29 -12.63 -10.00
N SER A 255 13.80 -11.76 -9.12
CA SER A 255 14.05 -10.34 -9.43
C SER A 255 15.41 -10.17 -10.10
N GLY A 256 15.54 -10.71 -11.32
CA GLY A 256 16.70 -10.44 -12.16
C GLY A 256 16.73 -8.96 -12.56
N CYS A 257 17.41 -8.13 -11.77
CA CYS A 257 17.78 -6.76 -12.16
C CYS A 257 18.95 -6.83 -13.18
N LYS A 258 18.65 -7.41 -14.34
CA LYS A 258 19.36 -7.21 -15.61
C LYS A 258 18.33 -7.11 -16.71
N GLN A 259 17.46 -6.11 -16.61
CA GLN A 259 16.64 -5.72 -17.74
C GLN A 259 17.47 -4.84 -18.68
N ARG A 260 17.86 -5.45 -19.79
CA ARG A 260 18.08 -4.75 -21.07
C ARG A 260 17.00 -3.68 -21.22
N GLY A 261 17.40 -2.45 -21.57
CA GLY A 261 16.48 -1.34 -21.78
C GLY A 261 15.30 -1.76 -22.65
N ARG A 262 14.11 -1.73 -22.06
CA ARG A 262 12.84 -1.83 -22.79
C ARG A 262 12.41 -0.40 -23.12
N GLU A 263 12.98 0.16 -24.18
CA GLU A 263 12.42 1.33 -24.85
C GLU A 263 11.40 0.84 -25.88
N GLY A 264 10.13 0.89 -25.52
CA GLY A 264 9.01 0.61 -26.40
C GLY A 264 7.69 0.86 -25.64
N PRO A 265 6.64 1.40 -26.30
CA PRO A 265 5.35 1.57 -25.65
C PRO A 265 4.84 0.21 -25.17
N VAL A 266 4.38 0.17 -23.92
CA VAL A 266 3.84 -1.03 -23.28
C VAL A 266 2.69 -1.56 -24.13
N GLN A 267 2.90 -2.72 -24.75
CA GLN A 267 1.83 -3.45 -25.43
C GLN A 267 1.01 -4.15 -24.34
N PHE A 268 -0.21 -3.66 -24.11
CA PHE A 268 -1.19 -4.35 -23.27
C PHE A 268 -1.89 -5.40 -24.12
N GLU A 269 -1.99 -6.63 -23.60
CA GLU A 269 -2.90 -7.64 -24.14
C GLU A 269 -4.35 -7.14 -23.96
N GLU A 270 -5.24 -7.54 -24.87
CA GLU A 270 -6.67 -7.20 -24.82
C GLU A 270 -7.24 -7.52 -23.43
N ASP A 271 -7.85 -6.49 -22.81
CA ASP A 271 -8.43 -6.55 -21.47
C ASP A 271 -9.31 -7.80 -21.30
N PRO A 272 -8.83 -8.84 -20.59
CA PRO A 272 -9.53 -10.12 -20.49
C PRO A 272 -10.81 -10.00 -19.65
N PHE A 273 -11.02 -8.86 -18.99
CA PHE A 273 -12.19 -8.57 -18.17
C PHE A 273 -13.16 -7.58 -18.82
N GLY A 274 -12.84 -7.05 -20.01
CA GLY A 274 -13.73 -6.16 -20.76
C GLY A 274 -14.15 -4.88 -20.04
N LEU A 275 -13.39 -4.47 -19.02
CA LEU A 275 -13.58 -3.27 -18.22
C LEU A 275 -13.44 -2.02 -19.08
N ASP A 276 -12.54 -2.02 -20.06
CA ASP A 276 -12.37 -0.89 -20.98
C ASP A 276 -13.64 -0.63 -21.80
N LYS A 277 -14.29 -1.69 -22.30
CA LYS A 277 -15.57 -1.59 -23.02
C LYS A 277 -16.70 -1.13 -22.10
N PHE A 278 -16.73 -1.65 -20.87
CA PHE A 278 -17.71 -1.24 -19.85
C PHE A 278 -17.56 0.23 -19.46
N LEU A 279 -16.33 0.71 -19.25
CA LEU A 279 -16.04 2.11 -18.95
C LEU A 279 -16.43 3.04 -20.11
N GLU A 280 -16.24 2.59 -21.35
CA GLU A 280 -16.62 3.35 -22.53
C GLU A 280 -18.15 3.43 -22.70
N GLU A 281 -18.87 2.34 -22.43
CA GLU A 281 -20.34 2.28 -22.43
C GLU A 281 -20.95 3.16 -21.32
N VAL A 282 -20.40 3.10 -20.10
CA VAL A 282 -20.82 3.97 -18.98
C VAL A 282 -20.56 5.44 -19.30
N LYS A 283 -19.49 5.75 -20.04
CA LYS A 283 -19.18 7.12 -20.47
C LYS A 283 -20.10 7.61 -21.59
N GLN A 284 -20.56 6.74 -22.49
CA GLN A 284 -21.55 7.07 -23.52
C GLN A 284 -22.96 7.27 -22.92
N HIS A 285 -23.33 6.51 -21.90
CA HIS A 285 -24.68 6.57 -21.30
C HIS A 285 -24.80 7.46 -20.05
N GLY A 286 -23.70 7.84 -19.41
CA GLY A 286 -23.68 8.70 -18.21
C GLY A 286 -23.78 10.21 -18.47
N GLY A 287 -23.80 10.63 -19.75
CA GLY A 287 -23.81 12.05 -20.16
C GLY A 287 -25.15 12.77 -20.10
N SER A 288 -26.16 12.26 -19.36
CA SER A 288 -27.45 12.93 -19.22
C SER A 288 -27.40 13.99 -18.12
N LYS A 289 -27.20 15.24 -18.56
CA LYS A 289 -27.39 16.48 -17.80
C LYS A 289 -28.67 16.41 -16.95
N ARG A 290 -28.54 16.57 -15.63
CA ARG A 290 -29.68 16.97 -14.79
C ARG A 290 -29.84 18.50 -14.87
N PRO A 291 -31.06 19.03 -15.06
CA PRO A 291 -31.30 20.45 -15.16
C PRO A 291 -31.08 21.13 -13.80
N SER A 292 -30.56 22.34 -13.87
CA SER A 292 -30.44 23.31 -12.79
C SER A 292 -31.81 23.62 -12.20
N ASP A 293 -31.95 23.46 -10.89
CA ASP A 293 -33.05 24.06 -10.14
C ASP A 293 -32.49 25.12 -9.19
N SER A 294 -33.02 26.31 -9.36
CA SER A 294 -32.64 27.56 -8.70
C SER A 294 -33.29 27.66 -7.33
N SER A 295 -32.50 27.87 -6.28
CA SER A 295 -33.00 28.37 -5.00
C SER A 295 -32.08 29.47 -4.46
N HIS A 296 -32.62 30.68 -4.51
CA HIS A 296 -32.23 31.94 -3.84
C HIS A 296 -31.52 31.76 -2.48
N PRO A 297 -30.41 32.49 -2.19
CA PRO A 297 -29.98 32.72 -0.82
C PRO A 297 -30.64 34.00 -0.27
N MET A 298 -31.32 33.87 0.87
CA MET A 298 -31.82 35.01 1.66
C MET A 298 -30.63 35.82 2.20
N GLU A 299 -30.55 37.08 1.81
CA GLU A 299 -29.63 38.08 2.36
C GLU A 299 -30.04 38.37 3.82
N TYR A 300 -29.11 38.17 4.75
CA TYR A 300 -29.19 38.72 6.10
C TYR A 300 -28.41 40.03 6.10
N GLU A 301 -29.14 41.14 6.25
CA GLU A 301 -28.54 42.44 6.49
C GLU A 301 -27.82 42.46 7.84
N HIS A 302 -26.59 42.99 7.84
CA HIS A 302 -25.92 43.44 9.05
C HIS A 302 -25.41 44.87 8.82
N GLU A 303 -26.22 45.85 9.21
CA GLU A 303 -25.77 47.20 9.48
C GLU A 303 -24.80 47.20 10.66
N GLY A 304 -23.64 47.87 10.52
CA GLY A 304 -22.61 47.79 11.56
C GLY A 304 -21.38 48.69 11.41
N LYS A 305 -21.61 50.00 11.32
CA LYS A 305 -20.74 51.09 11.82
C LYS A 305 -19.43 51.44 11.08
N LYS A 306 -19.49 52.64 10.51
CA LYS A 306 -18.43 53.56 10.09
C LYS A 306 -17.28 53.67 11.11
N GLY A 307 -16.04 53.47 10.65
CA GLY A 307 -14.81 53.93 11.28
C GLY A 307 -14.13 54.97 10.37
N ARG A 308 -13.79 56.12 10.95
CA ARG A 308 -13.36 57.35 10.27
C ARG A 308 -11.94 57.25 9.71
N LYS A 309 -11.71 58.02 8.64
CA LYS A 309 -10.40 58.54 8.23
C LYS A 309 -9.72 59.24 9.40
N ASP A 310 -8.44 58.95 9.60
CA ASP A 310 -7.33 59.91 9.61
C ASP A 310 -6.07 59.18 9.11
#